data_AF-A0A3N5WL29-F1
#
_entry.id   AF-A0A3N5WL29-F1
#
_cell.length_a   1.000
_cell.length_b   1.000
_cell.length_c   1.000
_cell.angle_alpha   90.00
_cell.angle_beta   90.00
_cell.angle_gamma   90.00
#
_symmetry.space_group_name_H-M   'P 1'
#
loop_
_entity.id
_entity.type
_entity.pdbx_description
1 polymer ?
#
loop_
_entity_poly.entity_id
_entity_poly.type
_entity_poly.pdbx_seq_one_letter_code
_entity_poly.pdbx_strand_id
1 'polypeptide(L)'
;MNNMRALLFPDWELEELLLNIDPTREDDFSFVVSSIQTGQLIEAEEWLANEIERYPWVLMAAAHVKLKMKEAAEAGRLLRAVTLISNEARLRLWAWHNLRQLGKYPSPDLARQVLGAVIEVPFEDRLDVLAAYADGTARYINHQGGMIVWDRVDETITPLVMNVIREAQPIGAPQEDRLEELVPGDQVRLSVLTPGGIHVWQGVAAENLALTNVFGHMADLLRALVQVTIEERREDDEEE
;
A
#
# COMPACT_ATOMS: atom_id res chain seq x y z
N MET A 1 -35.10 11.74 -31.42
CA MET A 1 -34.56 10.51 -32.05
C MET A 1 -33.07 10.26 -31.73
N ASN A 2 -32.31 11.20 -31.12
CA ASN A 2 -30.90 10.96 -30.71
C ASN A 2 -30.73 10.02 -29.51
N ASN A 3 -31.62 10.04 -28.50
CA ASN A 3 -31.45 9.23 -27.27
C ASN A 3 -31.53 7.70 -27.46
N MET A 4 -32.05 7.19 -28.58
CA MET A 4 -32.17 5.74 -28.78
C MET A 4 -30.95 5.14 -29.49
N ARG A 5 -30.22 5.96 -30.26
CA ARG A 5 -28.93 5.60 -30.84
C ARG A 5 -27.85 5.48 -29.73
N ALA A 6 -28.01 6.28 -28.68
CA ALA A 6 -27.24 6.25 -27.43
C ALA A 6 -27.07 4.91 -26.75
N LEU A 7 -28.14 4.13 -26.75
CA LEU A 7 -28.21 2.87 -26.02
C LEU A 7 -27.72 1.69 -26.87
N LEU A 8 -27.44 1.90 -28.15
CA LEU A 8 -27.31 0.83 -29.14
C LEU A 8 -25.95 0.78 -29.83
N PHE A 9 -25.15 1.85 -29.81
CA PHE A 9 -23.89 1.93 -30.52
C PHE A 9 -22.75 2.50 -29.65
N PRO A 10 -21.53 1.90 -29.67
CA PRO A 10 -20.39 2.31 -28.86
C PRO A 10 -19.58 3.48 -29.46
N ASP A 11 -20.15 4.24 -30.40
CA ASP A 11 -19.49 5.34 -31.14
C ASP A 11 -19.70 6.72 -30.49
N TRP A 12 -20.07 6.74 -29.21
CA TRP A 12 -20.33 7.97 -28.46
C TRP A 12 -19.07 8.69 -28.03
N GLU A 13 -19.11 10.03 -28.11
CA GLU A 13 -18.14 10.87 -27.45
C GLU A 13 -18.33 10.80 -25.93
N LEU A 14 -17.23 10.84 -25.18
CA LEU A 14 -17.24 10.66 -23.72
C LEU A 14 -18.14 11.69 -23.01
N GLU A 15 -18.17 12.92 -23.51
CA GLU A 15 -19.00 13.99 -22.98
C GLU A 15 -20.50 13.67 -23.12
N GLU A 16 -20.93 13.20 -24.30
CA GLU A 16 -22.33 12.79 -24.51
C GLU A 16 -22.72 11.64 -23.59
N LEU A 17 -21.81 10.69 -23.31
CA LEU A 17 -22.06 9.57 -22.40
C LEU A 17 -22.28 10.06 -20.96
N LEU A 18 -21.44 10.98 -20.48
CA LEU A 18 -21.56 11.55 -19.14
C LEU A 18 -22.83 12.40 -18.97
N LEU A 19 -23.23 13.13 -20.01
CA LEU A 19 -24.47 13.94 -20.01
C LEU A 19 -25.75 13.10 -19.97
N ASN A 20 -25.68 11.80 -20.28
CA ASN A 20 -26.84 10.91 -20.35
C ASN A 20 -26.88 9.86 -19.22
N ILE A 21 -25.92 9.87 -18.31
CA ILE A 21 -26.00 9.06 -17.09
C ILE A 21 -26.99 9.74 -16.12
N ASP A 22 -27.87 8.95 -15.52
CA ASP A 22 -28.84 9.41 -14.52
C ASP A 22 -28.10 9.90 -13.26
N PRO A 23 -28.09 11.21 -12.97
CA PRO A 23 -27.37 11.76 -11.83
C PRO A 23 -28.14 11.56 -10.51
N THR A 24 -29.34 10.98 -10.54
CA THR A 24 -30.20 10.81 -9.34
C THR A 24 -29.93 9.53 -8.56
N ARG A 25 -28.95 8.72 -8.97
CA ARG A 25 -28.54 7.56 -8.17
C ARG A 25 -27.74 8.04 -6.96
N GLU A 26 -27.99 7.46 -5.79
CA GLU A 26 -27.26 7.75 -4.56
C GLU A 26 -25.95 6.92 -4.49
N ASP A 27 -25.09 7.07 -5.49
CA ASP A 27 -23.75 6.46 -5.51
C ASP A 27 -22.67 7.49 -5.87
N ASP A 28 -21.44 7.25 -5.41
CA ASP A 28 -20.29 8.16 -5.54
C ASP A 28 -20.02 8.53 -7.02
N PHE A 29 -20.25 7.59 -7.95
CA PHE A 29 -20.14 7.84 -9.39
C PHE A 29 -21.18 8.85 -9.91
N SER A 30 -22.39 8.84 -9.35
CA SER A 30 -23.43 9.79 -9.74
C SER A 30 -23.16 11.19 -9.22
N PHE A 31 -22.49 11.33 -8.07
CA PHE A 31 -21.96 12.62 -7.62
C PHE A 31 -20.88 13.15 -8.59
N VAL A 32 -19.96 12.30 -9.06
CA VAL A 32 -18.98 12.68 -10.11
C VAL A 32 -19.69 13.18 -11.37
N VAL A 33 -20.67 12.43 -11.87
CA VAL A 33 -21.44 12.80 -13.07
C VAL A 33 -22.18 14.13 -12.87
N SER A 34 -22.83 14.32 -11.72
CA SER A 34 -23.54 15.56 -11.38
C SER A 34 -22.58 16.76 -11.37
N SER A 35 -21.43 16.65 -10.70
CA SER A 35 -20.42 17.71 -10.66
C SER A 35 -19.84 18.03 -12.04
N ILE A 36 -19.67 17.03 -12.92
CA ILE A 36 -19.30 17.27 -14.33
C ILE A 36 -20.41 18.04 -15.07
N GLN A 37 -21.66 17.62 -14.92
CA GLN A 37 -22.82 18.26 -15.56
C GLN A 37 -23.04 19.71 -15.12
N THR A 38 -22.67 20.05 -13.87
CA THR A 38 -22.75 21.43 -13.33
C THR A 38 -21.49 22.26 -13.59
N GLY A 39 -20.46 21.69 -14.22
CA GLY A 39 -19.19 22.36 -14.53
C GLY A 39 -18.23 22.46 -13.33
N GLN A 40 -18.49 21.75 -12.24
CA GLN A 40 -17.67 21.70 -11.02
C GLN A 40 -16.57 20.62 -11.14
N LEU A 41 -15.64 20.81 -12.08
CA LEU A 41 -14.64 19.78 -12.41
C LEU A 41 -13.70 19.41 -11.25
N ILE A 42 -13.36 20.37 -10.37
CA ILE A 42 -12.50 20.11 -9.20
C ILE A 42 -13.20 19.17 -8.21
N GLU A 43 -14.48 19.44 -7.93
CA GLU A 43 -15.29 18.60 -7.05
C GLU A 43 -15.49 17.19 -7.67
N ALA A 44 -15.72 17.12 -8.99
CA ALA A 44 -15.81 15.85 -9.70
C ALA A 44 -14.50 15.05 -9.59
N GLU A 45 -13.35 15.71 -9.69
CA GLU A 45 -12.03 15.09 -9.55
C GLU A 45 -11.83 14.53 -8.12
N GLU A 46 -12.21 15.29 -7.08
CA GLU A 46 -12.14 14.84 -5.69
C GLU A 46 -13.03 13.62 -5.41
N TRP A 47 -14.29 13.65 -5.88
CA TRP A 47 -15.20 12.49 -5.76
C TRP A 47 -14.65 11.27 -6.50
N LEU A 48 -14.13 11.48 -7.71
CA LEU A 48 -13.56 10.40 -8.51
C LEU A 48 -12.31 9.80 -7.85
N ALA A 49 -11.45 10.63 -7.26
CA ALA A 49 -10.28 10.17 -6.52
C ALA A 49 -10.70 9.27 -5.34
N ASN A 50 -11.68 9.70 -4.55
CA ASN A 50 -12.20 8.92 -3.42
C ASN A 50 -12.78 7.56 -3.85
N GLU A 51 -13.53 7.52 -4.95
CA GLU A 51 -14.10 6.27 -5.46
C GLU A 51 -13.02 5.32 -5.99
N ILE A 52 -12.03 5.86 -6.73
CA ILE A 52 -10.88 5.09 -7.23
C ILE A 52 -10.07 4.49 -6.07
N GLU A 53 -9.86 5.23 -4.99
CA GLU A 53 -9.14 4.74 -3.81
C GLU A 53 -9.84 3.57 -3.10
N ARG A 54 -11.18 3.57 -3.08
CA ARG A 54 -11.96 2.47 -2.48
C ARG A 54 -12.02 1.23 -3.35
N TYR A 55 -11.92 1.38 -4.66
CA TYR A 55 -12.14 0.30 -5.61
C TYR A 55 -11.20 -0.92 -5.41
N PRO A 56 -9.88 -0.77 -5.15
CA PRO A 56 -9.01 -1.88 -4.77
C PRO A 56 -9.53 -2.73 -3.60
N TRP A 57 -10.07 -2.09 -2.56
CA TRP A 57 -10.63 -2.78 -1.39
C TRP A 57 -11.89 -3.57 -1.74
N VAL A 58 -12.77 -3.00 -2.57
CA VAL A 58 -13.96 -3.69 -3.10
C VAL A 58 -13.54 -4.93 -3.88
N LEU A 59 -12.52 -4.83 -4.73
CA LEU A 59 -11.99 -5.98 -5.47
C LEU A 59 -11.36 -7.04 -4.56
N MET A 60 -10.67 -6.64 -3.49
CA MET A 60 -10.15 -7.57 -2.47
C MET A 60 -11.28 -8.34 -1.78
N ALA A 61 -12.35 -7.64 -1.37
CA ALA A 61 -13.52 -8.26 -0.77
C ALA A 61 -14.24 -9.20 -1.76
N ALA A 62 -14.43 -8.77 -3.00
CA ALA A 62 -15.02 -9.59 -4.05
C ALA A 62 -14.17 -10.84 -4.33
N ALA A 63 -12.84 -10.72 -4.37
CA ALA A 63 -11.94 -11.85 -4.50
C ALA A 63 -12.12 -12.86 -3.36
N HIS A 64 -12.23 -12.38 -2.12
CA HIS A 64 -12.50 -13.23 -0.96
C HIS A 64 -13.81 -14.01 -1.11
N VAL A 65 -14.90 -13.34 -1.51
CA VAL A 65 -16.19 -13.99 -1.79
C VAL A 65 -16.03 -15.07 -2.86
N LYS A 66 -15.33 -14.77 -3.95
CA LYS A 66 -15.06 -15.75 -5.03
C LYS A 66 -14.25 -16.95 -4.56
N LEU A 67 -13.29 -16.77 -3.67
CA LEU A 67 -12.57 -17.89 -3.03
C LEU A 67 -13.52 -18.75 -2.19
N LYS A 68 -14.42 -18.14 -1.40
CA LYS A 68 -15.43 -18.89 -0.62
C LYS A 68 -16.41 -19.67 -1.50
N MET A 69 -16.71 -19.14 -2.69
CA MET A 69 -17.51 -19.82 -3.72
C MET A 69 -16.73 -20.88 -4.51
N LYS A 70 -15.44 -21.10 -4.21
CA LYS A 70 -14.54 -22.00 -4.95
C LYS A 70 -14.30 -21.59 -6.42
N GLU A 71 -14.50 -20.30 -6.73
CA GLU A 71 -14.27 -19.70 -8.05
C GLU A 71 -12.85 -19.11 -8.14
N ALA A 72 -11.82 -19.96 -8.00
CA ALA A 72 -10.42 -19.53 -7.92
C ALA A 72 -9.93 -18.74 -9.16
N ALA A 73 -10.46 -19.05 -10.34
CA ALA A 73 -10.13 -18.33 -11.57
C ALA A 73 -10.57 -16.85 -11.52
N GLU A 74 -11.79 -16.59 -11.05
CA GLU A 74 -12.34 -15.24 -10.90
C GLU A 74 -11.66 -14.48 -9.76
N ALA A 75 -11.48 -15.13 -8.61
CA ALA A 75 -10.73 -14.54 -7.51
C ALA A 75 -9.35 -14.07 -7.95
N GLY A 76 -8.62 -14.90 -8.71
CA GLY A 76 -7.32 -14.50 -9.23
C GLY A 76 -7.35 -13.46 -10.35
N ARG A 77 -8.49 -13.20 -11.02
CA ARG A 77 -8.64 -12.04 -11.92
C ARG A 77 -8.79 -10.76 -11.11
N LEU A 78 -9.65 -10.78 -10.09
CA LEU A 78 -9.88 -9.64 -9.20
C LEU A 78 -8.61 -9.24 -8.45
N LEU A 79 -7.89 -10.21 -7.86
CA LEU A 79 -6.60 -9.96 -7.21
C LEU A 79 -5.57 -9.38 -8.20
N ARG A 80 -5.55 -9.86 -9.45
CA ARG A 80 -4.65 -9.31 -10.46
C ARG A 80 -5.00 -7.86 -10.79
N ALA A 81 -6.28 -7.50 -10.85
CA ALA A 81 -6.69 -6.11 -11.02
C ALA A 81 -6.19 -5.23 -9.87
N VAL A 82 -6.31 -5.67 -8.61
CA VAL A 82 -5.76 -4.94 -7.43
C VAL A 82 -4.27 -4.65 -7.60
N THR A 83 -3.47 -5.62 -8.07
CA THR A 83 -2.03 -5.41 -8.28
C THR A 83 -1.69 -4.35 -9.33
N LEU A 84 -2.61 -4.04 -10.24
CA LEU A 84 -2.42 -3.10 -11.35
C LEU A 84 -2.92 -1.69 -11.02
N ILE A 85 -3.99 -1.58 -10.24
CA ILE A 85 -4.68 -0.30 -10.02
C ILE A 85 -4.42 0.31 -8.65
N SER A 86 -3.98 -0.47 -7.67
CA SER A 86 -3.77 0.03 -6.30
C SER A 86 -2.46 0.80 -6.19
N ASN A 87 -2.54 2.03 -5.71
CA ASN A 87 -1.38 2.82 -5.34
C ASN A 87 -0.78 2.34 -4.01
N GLU A 88 -1.60 1.80 -3.11
CA GLU A 88 -1.17 1.24 -1.82
C GLU A 88 -0.27 0.00 -2.02
N ALA A 89 0.98 0.10 -1.58
CA ALA A 89 1.95 -0.97 -1.69
C ALA A 89 1.54 -2.21 -0.87
N ARG A 90 0.91 -1.99 0.29
CA ARG A 90 0.39 -3.08 1.15
C ARG A 90 -0.69 -3.90 0.49
N LEU A 91 -1.66 -3.27 -0.19
CA LEU A 91 -2.70 -3.98 -0.92
C LEU A 91 -2.11 -4.79 -2.08
N ARG A 92 -1.15 -4.21 -2.82
CA ARG A 92 -0.43 -4.94 -3.87
C ARG A 92 0.28 -6.17 -3.30
N LEU A 93 0.97 -6.04 -2.16
CA LEU A 93 1.63 -7.16 -1.47
C LEU A 93 0.65 -8.25 -1.04
N TRP A 94 -0.49 -7.88 -0.45
CA TRP A 94 -1.52 -8.85 -0.07
C TRP A 94 -2.16 -9.54 -1.26
N ALA A 95 -2.42 -8.80 -2.34
CA ALA A 95 -2.94 -9.37 -3.58
C ALA A 95 -1.95 -10.38 -4.17
N TRP A 96 -0.65 -10.05 -4.20
CA TRP A 96 0.40 -10.97 -4.65
C TRP A 96 0.55 -12.20 -3.75
N HIS A 97 0.49 -12.05 -2.43
CA HIS A 97 0.48 -13.19 -1.51
C HIS A 97 -0.66 -14.16 -1.85
N ASN A 98 -1.89 -13.66 -2.00
CA ASN A 98 -3.03 -14.51 -2.34
C ASN A 98 -2.93 -15.10 -3.75
N LEU A 99 -2.37 -14.37 -4.73
CA LEU A 99 -2.13 -14.91 -6.07
C LEU A 99 -1.15 -16.09 -6.05
N ARG A 100 -0.07 -16.02 -5.26
CA ARG A 100 0.89 -17.13 -5.11
C ARG A 100 0.23 -18.36 -4.51
N GLN A 101 -0.66 -18.19 -3.53
CA GLN A 101 -1.48 -19.30 -2.98
C GLN A 101 -2.41 -19.95 -4.01
N LEU A 102 -2.72 -19.25 -5.11
CA LEU A 102 -3.45 -19.77 -6.27
C LEU A 102 -2.53 -20.32 -7.38
N GLY A 103 -1.22 -20.44 -7.13
CA GLY A 103 -0.22 -20.86 -8.12
C GLY A 103 0.08 -19.81 -9.20
N LYS A 104 -0.31 -18.54 -8.99
CA LYS A 104 -0.06 -17.44 -9.92
C LYS A 104 1.10 -16.58 -9.40
N TYR A 105 2.22 -16.63 -10.12
CA TYR A 105 3.44 -15.93 -9.75
C TYR A 105 3.67 -14.68 -10.62
N PRO A 106 4.30 -13.62 -10.09
CA PRO A 106 4.71 -12.46 -10.88
C PRO A 106 5.82 -12.84 -11.89
N SER A 107 6.07 -11.96 -12.88
CA SER A 107 7.26 -12.08 -13.73
C SER A 107 8.54 -11.95 -12.91
N PRO A 108 9.70 -12.46 -13.36
CA PRO A 108 10.95 -12.38 -12.60
C PRO A 108 11.33 -10.96 -12.16
N ASP A 109 11.15 -9.96 -13.03
CA ASP A 109 11.46 -8.56 -12.72
C ASP A 109 10.53 -8.01 -11.64
N LEU A 110 9.22 -8.27 -11.78
CA LEU A 110 8.22 -7.85 -10.81
C LEU A 110 8.38 -8.58 -9.47
N ALA A 111 8.81 -9.85 -9.51
CA ALA A 111 9.03 -10.67 -8.32
C ALA A 111 10.10 -10.07 -7.40
N ARG A 112 11.04 -9.30 -7.94
CA ARG A 112 12.13 -8.66 -7.18
C ARG A 112 11.86 -7.19 -6.85
N GLN A 113 10.74 -6.63 -7.31
CA GLN A 113 10.37 -5.26 -7.01
C GLN A 113 10.14 -5.10 -5.50
N VAL A 114 10.87 -4.18 -4.87
CA VAL A 114 10.67 -3.85 -3.46
C VAL A 114 9.45 -2.96 -3.32
N LEU A 115 8.46 -3.45 -2.56
CA LEU A 115 7.23 -2.73 -2.23
C LEU A 115 7.19 -2.32 -0.76
N GLY A 116 8.04 -2.91 0.07
CA GLY A 116 8.22 -2.48 1.45
C GLY A 116 9.45 -3.08 2.09
N ALA A 117 9.88 -2.50 3.19
CA ALA A 117 10.92 -3.02 4.06
C ALA A 117 10.45 -2.89 5.50
N VAL A 118 10.65 -3.95 6.28
CA VAL A 118 10.31 -4.00 7.70
C VAL A 118 11.56 -4.38 8.47
N ILE A 119 11.91 -3.59 9.48
CA ILE A 119 12.98 -3.92 10.42
C ILE A 119 12.39 -4.19 11.79
N GLU A 120 12.81 -5.31 12.38
CA GLU A 120 12.49 -5.73 13.74
C GLU A 120 13.76 -5.64 14.58
N VAL A 121 13.72 -4.82 15.62
CA VAL A 121 14.83 -4.61 16.55
C VAL A 121 14.38 -5.03 17.94
N PRO A 122 15.00 -6.08 18.52
CA PRO A 122 14.78 -6.47 19.90
C PRO A 122 15.10 -5.34 20.86
N PHE A 123 14.19 -5.13 21.81
CA PHE A 123 14.40 -4.28 22.97
C PHE A 123 13.89 -5.03 24.19
N GLU A 124 14.81 -5.46 25.05
CA GLU A 124 14.53 -6.40 26.15
C GLU A 124 13.82 -7.67 25.62
N ASP A 125 12.67 -8.04 26.18
CA ASP A 125 11.85 -9.19 25.77
C ASP A 125 10.78 -8.82 24.72
N ARG A 126 10.93 -7.68 24.03
CA ARG A 126 9.95 -7.11 23.10
C ARG A 126 10.61 -6.61 21.82
N LEU A 127 9.82 -6.04 20.91
CA LEU A 127 10.27 -5.57 19.59
C LEU A 127 9.86 -4.12 19.36
N ASP A 128 10.81 -3.36 18.84
CA ASP A 128 10.52 -2.18 18.04
C ASP A 128 10.42 -2.62 16.57
N VAL A 129 9.37 -2.20 15.88
CA VAL A 129 9.10 -2.56 14.48
C VAL A 129 8.86 -1.31 13.67
N LEU A 130 9.70 -1.09 12.65
CA LEU A 130 9.53 -0.02 11.67
C LEU A 130 9.28 -0.62 10.29
N ALA A 131 8.25 -0.13 9.61
CA ALA A 131 7.90 -0.50 8.26
C ALA A 131 7.87 0.75 7.37
N ALA A 132 8.49 0.65 6.19
CA ALA A 132 8.46 1.63 5.12
C ALA A 132 7.91 0.98 3.85
N TYR A 133 7.10 1.70 3.09
CA TYR A 133 6.41 1.18 1.91
C TYR A 133 6.66 2.04 0.67
N ALA A 134 6.65 1.41 -0.51
CA ALA A 134 6.98 2.07 -1.78
C ALA A 134 5.93 3.11 -2.25
N ASP A 135 4.84 3.27 -1.52
CA ASP A 135 3.82 4.31 -1.71
C ASP A 135 4.10 5.57 -0.86
N GLY A 136 5.23 5.63 -0.16
CA GLY A 136 5.60 6.75 0.70
C GLY A 136 5.08 6.64 2.13
N THR A 137 4.32 5.60 2.45
CA THR A 137 3.77 5.40 3.79
C THR A 137 4.75 4.69 4.73
N ALA A 138 4.58 4.91 6.03
CA ALA A 138 5.39 4.26 7.06
C ALA A 138 4.58 3.94 8.31
N ARG A 139 5.00 2.92 9.06
CA ARG A 139 4.40 2.55 10.35
C ARG A 139 5.48 2.18 11.34
N TYR A 140 5.34 2.64 12.57
CA TYR A 140 6.24 2.31 13.67
C TYR A 140 5.44 1.80 14.85
N ILE A 141 5.88 0.71 15.46
CA ILE A 141 5.35 0.18 16.71
C ILE A 141 6.54 0.03 17.66
N ASN A 142 6.47 0.65 18.83
CA ASN A 142 7.49 0.49 19.86
C ASN A 142 7.17 -0.69 20.78
N HIS A 143 8.18 -1.13 21.53
CA HIS A 143 8.09 -2.21 22.50
C HIS A 143 7.03 -1.97 23.60
N GLN A 144 6.63 -0.73 23.87
CA GLN A 144 5.59 -0.40 24.85
C GLN A 144 4.17 -0.47 24.26
N GLY A 145 4.02 -0.71 22.96
CA GLY A 145 2.75 -0.77 22.25
C GLY A 145 2.28 0.57 21.68
N GLY A 146 3.08 1.63 21.81
CA GLY A 146 2.85 2.89 21.11
C GLY A 146 3.03 2.71 19.61
N MET A 147 2.17 3.35 18.82
CA MET A 147 2.16 3.21 17.36
C MET A 147 2.09 4.57 16.67
N ILE A 148 2.86 4.71 15.59
CA ILE A 148 2.77 5.80 14.62
C ILE A 148 2.28 5.18 13.30
N VAL A 149 1.22 5.76 12.73
CA VAL A 149 0.70 5.41 11.40
C VAL A 149 0.83 6.63 10.51
N TRP A 150 1.74 6.55 9.55
CA TRP A 150 1.99 7.60 8.58
C TRP A 150 1.49 7.15 7.20
N ASP A 151 0.18 7.31 6.98
CA ASP A 151 -0.50 6.91 5.74
C ASP A 151 -0.76 8.13 4.82
N ARG A 152 0.15 9.13 4.84
CA ARG A 152 0.09 10.35 4.01
C ARG A 152 1.43 10.63 3.33
N VAL A 153 1.37 11.39 2.23
CA VAL A 153 2.55 11.88 1.50
C VAL A 153 2.83 13.32 1.93
N ASP A 154 4.08 13.60 2.26
CA ASP A 154 4.58 14.94 2.62
C ASP A 154 6.06 15.14 2.20
N GLU A 155 6.55 16.37 2.33
CA GLU A 155 7.88 16.75 1.88
C GLU A 155 9.03 16.29 2.80
N THR A 156 8.73 15.87 4.03
CA THR A 156 9.72 15.48 5.05
C THR A 156 9.89 13.96 5.15
N ILE A 157 8.79 13.22 5.33
CA ILE A 157 8.84 11.76 5.57
C ILE A 157 8.95 10.99 4.26
N THR A 158 8.24 11.40 3.20
CA THR A 158 8.24 10.67 1.92
C THR A 158 9.65 10.45 1.36
N PRO A 159 10.55 11.47 1.30
CA PRO A 159 11.90 11.25 0.80
C PRO A 159 12.70 10.23 1.64
N LEU A 160 12.49 10.20 2.96
CA LEU A 160 13.15 9.25 3.86
C LEU A 160 12.66 7.82 3.61
N VAL A 161 11.35 7.63 3.44
CA VAL A 161 10.76 6.34 3.04
C VAL A 161 11.35 5.89 1.70
N MET A 162 11.43 6.78 0.70
CA MET A 162 11.97 6.43 -0.61
C MET A 162 13.46 6.07 -0.57
N ASN A 163 14.25 6.65 0.33
CA ASN A 163 15.65 6.26 0.54
C ASN A 163 15.75 4.83 1.10
N VAL A 164 14.89 4.46 2.06
CA VAL A 164 14.82 3.08 2.56
C VAL A 164 14.47 2.11 1.43
N ILE A 165 13.44 2.42 0.64
CA ILE A 165 12.97 1.54 -0.45
C ILE A 165 14.02 1.38 -1.55
N ARG A 166 14.77 2.45 -1.88
CA ARG A 166 15.82 2.41 -2.90
C ARG A 166 17.00 1.53 -2.49
N GLU A 167 17.41 1.58 -1.22
CA GLU A 167 18.56 0.83 -0.72
C GLU A 167 18.19 -0.60 -0.30
N ALA A 168 16.92 -0.86 0.03
CA ALA A 168 16.45 -2.19 0.33
C ALA A 168 16.59 -3.10 -0.92
N GLN A 169 17.32 -4.20 -0.77
CA GLN A 169 17.45 -5.23 -1.79
C GLN A 169 16.86 -6.55 -1.29
N PRO A 170 16.23 -7.36 -2.16
CA PRO A 170 15.74 -8.68 -1.78
C PRO A 170 16.91 -9.63 -1.48
N ILE A 171 17.32 -9.66 -0.21
CA ILE A 171 18.46 -10.44 0.30
C ILE A 171 17.94 -11.72 0.95
N GLY A 172 18.58 -12.85 0.61
CA GLY A 172 18.14 -14.17 1.05
C GLY A 172 17.09 -14.79 0.11
N ALA A 173 16.72 -16.04 0.40
CA ALA A 173 15.68 -16.74 -0.36
C ALA A 173 14.29 -16.20 0.00
N PRO A 174 13.37 -16.07 -0.97
CA PRO A 174 12.01 -15.63 -0.70
C PRO A 174 11.29 -16.65 0.18
N GLN A 175 10.59 -16.15 1.19
CA GLN A 175 9.67 -16.87 2.06
C GLN A 175 8.23 -16.51 1.66
N GLU A 176 7.31 -17.45 1.82
CA GLU A 176 5.87 -17.17 1.59
C GLU A 176 5.28 -16.33 2.71
N ASP A 177 5.67 -16.65 3.95
CA ASP A 177 5.16 -16.07 5.19
C ASP A 177 6.28 -15.47 6.04
N ARG A 178 5.88 -14.63 7.00
CA ARG A 178 6.80 -14.07 8.00
C ARG A 178 7.28 -15.17 8.94
N LEU A 179 8.55 -15.09 9.36
CA LEU A 179 9.09 -15.98 10.39
C LEU A 179 8.49 -15.67 11.76
N GLU A 180 7.98 -16.69 12.44
CA GLU A 180 7.40 -16.57 13.80
C GLU A 180 8.46 -16.60 14.91
N GLU A 181 9.68 -17.02 14.60
CA GLU A 181 10.78 -17.11 15.55
C GLU A 181 11.11 -15.73 16.14
N LEU A 182 11.41 -15.68 17.43
CA LEU A 182 11.89 -14.46 18.09
C LEU A 182 13.25 -14.05 17.51
N VAL A 183 13.45 -12.75 17.37
CA VAL A 183 14.75 -12.20 16.97
C VAL A 183 15.66 -12.19 18.22
N PRO A 184 16.84 -12.83 18.18
CA PRO A 184 17.79 -12.80 19.30
C PRO A 184 18.21 -11.37 19.67
N GLY A 185 18.40 -11.08 20.96
CA GLY A 185 18.59 -9.72 21.47
C GLY A 185 19.82 -8.96 20.93
N ASP A 186 20.79 -9.66 20.36
CA ASP A 186 21.99 -9.09 19.71
C ASP A 186 21.86 -8.94 18.19
N GLN A 187 20.71 -9.32 17.62
CA GLN A 187 20.45 -9.33 16.19
C GLN A 187 19.29 -8.41 15.83
N VAL A 188 19.21 -8.06 14.55
CA VAL A 188 18.02 -7.43 13.95
C VAL A 188 17.51 -8.32 12.82
N ARG A 189 16.23 -8.21 12.48
CA ARG A 189 15.66 -8.86 11.30
C ARG A 189 15.17 -7.82 10.30
N LEU A 190 15.64 -7.91 9.06
CA LEU A 190 15.17 -7.12 7.94
C LEU A 190 14.34 -8.02 7.02
N SER A 191 13.08 -7.66 6.81
CA SER A 191 12.16 -8.31 5.88
C SER A 191 11.87 -7.37 4.71
N VAL A 192 12.34 -7.73 3.52
CA VAL A 192 12.07 -7.00 2.28
C VAL A 192 10.88 -7.62 1.58
N LEU A 193 9.83 -6.83 1.40
CA LEU A 193 8.53 -7.25 0.91
C LEU A 193 8.45 -7.05 -0.60
N THR A 194 8.21 -8.13 -1.33
CA THR A 194 8.12 -8.12 -2.79
C THR A 194 6.89 -8.87 -3.30
N PRO A 195 6.46 -8.66 -4.55
CA PRO A 195 5.49 -9.53 -5.22
C PRO A 195 5.89 -11.00 -5.25
N GLY A 196 7.20 -11.30 -5.23
CA GLY A 196 7.73 -12.67 -5.24
C GLY A 196 7.68 -13.37 -3.88
N GLY A 197 7.58 -12.63 -2.79
CA GLY A 197 7.65 -13.15 -1.42
C GLY A 197 8.39 -12.21 -0.47
N ILE A 198 8.63 -12.68 0.74
CA ILE A 198 9.35 -11.95 1.79
C ILE A 198 10.81 -12.41 1.80
N HIS A 199 11.74 -11.51 1.54
CA HIS A 199 13.16 -11.79 1.62
C HIS A 199 13.67 -11.40 3.00
N VAL A 200 14.10 -12.38 3.79
CA VAL A 200 14.49 -12.17 5.19
C VAL A 200 16.00 -12.27 5.34
N TRP A 201 16.58 -11.26 5.96
CA TRP A 201 17.91 -11.29 6.52
C TRP A 201 17.83 -11.11 8.04
N GLN A 202 18.63 -11.86 8.78
CA GLN A 202 18.75 -11.73 10.23
C GLN A 202 20.22 -11.87 10.64
N GLY A 203 20.68 -11.00 11.55
CA GLY A 203 22.04 -11.04 12.06
C GLY A 203 22.42 -9.78 12.85
N VAL A 204 23.68 -9.72 13.27
CA VAL A 204 24.22 -8.55 13.97
C VAL A 204 24.36 -7.40 12.96
N ALA A 205 23.66 -6.28 13.20
CA ALA A 205 23.56 -5.19 12.24
C ALA A 205 24.92 -4.63 11.80
N ALA A 206 25.89 -4.57 12.71
CA ALA A 206 27.24 -4.04 12.45
C ALA A 206 28.11 -4.95 11.56
N GLU A 207 27.77 -6.23 11.42
CA GLU A 207 28.60 -7.21 10.69
C GLU A 207 28.33 -7.22 9.18
N ASN A 208 27.20 -6.67 8.73
CA ASN A 208 26.82 -6.65 7.32
C ASN A 208 26.92 -5.24 6.71
N LEU A 209 28.09 -4.93 6.17
CA LEU A 209 28.37 -3.63 5.53
C LEU A 209 27.45 -3.32 4.34
N ALA A 210 26.91 -4.34 3.67
CA ALA A 210 25.99 -4.13 2.55
C ALA A 210 24.62 -3.60 3.01
N LEU A 211 24.28 -3.75 4.30
CA LEU A 211 23.03 -3.28 4.90
C LEU A 211 23.18 -1.96 5.67
N THR A 212 24.39 -1.42 5.77
CA THR A 212 24.64 -0.20 6.55
C THR A 212 23.80 0.98 6.06
N ASN A 213 23.64 1.15 4.74
CA ASN A 213 22.83 2.24 4.18
C ASN A 213 21.35 2.10 4.55
N VAL A 214 20.77 0.91 4.36
CA VAL A 214 19.34 0.70 4.67
C VAL A 214 19.06 0.87 6.16
N PHE A 215 19.97 0.43 7.05
CA PHE A 215 19.85 0.66 8.49
C PHE A 215 19.98 2.14 8.85
N GLY A 216 20.90 2.86 8.22
CA GLY A 216 21.01 4.32 8.39
C GLY A 216 19.72 5.04 8.00
N HIS A 217 19.17 4.75 6.83
CA HIS A 217 17.92 5.36 6.36
C HIS A 217 16.71 4.98 7.22
N MET A 218 16.63 3.74 7.72
CA MET A 218 15.59 3.32 8.67
C MET A 218 15.69 4.11 9.98
N ALA A 219 16.90 4.33 10.49
CA ALA A 219 17.11 5.12 11.71
C ALA A 219 16.73 6.59 11.52
N ASP A 220 17.06 7.18 10.36
CA ASP A 220 16.68 8.56 10.04
C ASP A 220 15.17 8.72 9.87
N LEU A 221 14.52 7.78 9.20
CA LEU A 221 13.06 7.73 9.08
C LEU A 221 12.38 7.66 10.45
N LEU A 222 12.84 6.76 11.33
CA LEU A 222 12.29 6.65 12.69
C LEU A 222 12.41 7.97 13.47
N ARG A 223 13.58 8.60 13.39
CA ARG A 223 13.85 9.88 14.07
C ARG A 223 12.86 10.95 13.61
N ALA A 224 12.66 11.05 12.30
CA ALA A 224 11.75 12.03 11.71
C ALA A 224 10.28 11.76 12.10
N LEU A 225 9.83 10.50 12.04
CA LEU A 225 8.47 10.12 12.45
C LEU A 225 8.19 10.49 13.91
N VAL A 226 9.12 10.18 14.82
CA VAL A 226 9.00 10.51 16.24
C VAL A 226 8.99 12.02 16.46
N GLN A 227 9.87 12.76 15.78
CA GLN A 227 9.95 14.22 15.90
C GLN A 227 8.64 14.89 15.49
N VAL A 228 8.13 14.56 14.30
CA VAL A 228 6.89 15.16 13.76
C VAL A 228 5.69 14.81 14.65
N THR A 229 5.61 13.56 15.14
CA THR A 229 4.52 13.15 16.05
C THR A 229 4.58 13.90 17.39
N ILE A 230 5.77 14.26 17.88
CA ILE A 230 5.91 15.08 19.09
C ILE A 230 5.48 16.52 18.82
N GLU A 231 5.81 17.06 17.66
CA GLU A 231 5.44 18.43 17.26
C GLU A 231 3.92 18.56 17.09
N GLU A 232 3.27 17.64 16.36
CA GLU A 232 1.80 17.62 16.16
C GLU A 232 1.05 17.60 17.50
N ARG A 233 1.50 16.79 18.46
CA ARG A 233 0.89 16.73 19.80
C ARG A 233 1.04 18.03 20.59
N ARG A 234 2.12 18.78 20.38
CA ARG A 234 2.34 20.04 21.10
C ARG A 234 1.49 21.17 20.53
N GLU A 235 1.23 21.14 19.22
CA GLU A 235 0.31 22.09 18.57
C GLU A 235 -1.12 21.84 19.04
N ASP A 236 -1.55 20.57 19.13
CA ASP A 236 -2.86 20.20 19.68
C ASP A 236 -3.06 20.69 21.13
N ASP A 237 -2.02 20.57 21.98
CA ASP A 237 -2.04 21.02 23.38
C ASP A 237 -2.02 22.56 23.54
N GLU A 238 -1.55 23.32 22.54
CA GLU A 238 -1.51 24.79 22.54
C GLU A 238 -2.79 25.44 21.96
N GLU A 239 -3.62 24.67 21.25
CA GLU A 239 -4.92 25.10 20.71
C GLU A 239 -6.12 24.84 21.64
N GLU A 240 -5.95 24.13 22.76
CA GLU A 240 -6.94 23.90 23.84
C GLU A 240 -6.89 24.94 24.99
#